data_AF-A0A3D3H543-F1
#
_entry.id   AF-A0A3D3H543-F1
#
_cell.length_a   1.000
_cell.length_b   1.000
_cell.length_c   1.000
_cell.angle_alpha   90.00
_cell.angle_beta   90.00
_cell.angle_gamma   90.00
#
_symmetry.space_group_name_H-M   'P 1'
#
loop_
_entity.id
_entity.type
_entity.pdbx_description
1 polymer ?
#
loop_
_entity_poly.entity_id
_entity_poly.type
_entity_poly.pdbx_seq_one_letter_code
_entity_poly.pdbx_strand_id
1 'polypeptide(L)'
;ANVYIISPADGATVKGTFTVTFGLKDMGVSPAGMERKNTGHHHLLIDKTSLPAFDMPMGGDIQHFGGGQTQTTLTLPKGQHTLQLILGDHHHIPHKPAVVSKKITITVE
;
A
#
# COMPACT_ATOMS: atom_id res chain seq x y z
N ALA A 1 -7.16 2.43 -13.47
CA ALA A 1 -6.07 2.06 -12.57
C ALA A 1 -6.63 1.39 -11.33
N ASN A 2 -6.04 0.28 -10.90
CA ASN A 2 -6.46 -0.44 -9.70
C ASN A 2 -5.22 -0.95 -8.96
N VAL A 3 -5.06 -0.55 -7.70
CA VAL A 3 -4.05 -1.09 -6.78
C VAL A 3 -4.74 -2.06 -5.83
N TYR A 4 -4.09 -3.17 -5.51
CA TYR A 4 -4.68 -4.25 -4.71
C TYR A 4 -3.63 -5.07 -3.98
N ILE A 5 -4.05 -5.71 -2.89
CA ILE A 5 -3.22 -6.68 -2.16
C ILE A 5 -3.50 -8.06 -2.77
N ILE A 6 -2.46 -8.72 -3.27
CA ILE A 6 -2.51 -10.07 -3.84
C ILE A 6 -2.51 -11.10 -2.71
N SER A 7 -1.61 -10.91 -1.73
CA SER A 7 -1.53 -11.72 -0.52
C SER A 7 -1.13 -10.84 0.66
N PRO A 8 -1.54 -11.16 1.90
CA PRO A 8 -2.57 -12.13 2.23
C PRO A 8 -3.95 -11.73 1.68
N ALA A 9 -4.85 -12.70 1.54
CA ALA A 9 -6.23 -12.42 1.19
C ALA A 9 -7.00 -11.80 2.37
N ASP A 10 -8.11 -11.13 2.08
CA ASP A 10 -9.03 -10.66 3.12
C ASP A 10 -9.57 -11.83 3.96
N GLY A 11 -9.56 -11.68 5.28
CA GLY A 11 -9.91 -12.70 6.26
C GLY A 11 -8.82 -13.73 6.54
N ALA A 12 -7.62 -13.62 5.96
CA ALA A 12 -6.58 -14.63 6.15
C ALA A 12 -6.00 -14.61 7.58
N THR A 13 -5.67 -15.80 8.09
CA THR A 13 -4.81 -15.99 9.27
C THR A 13 -3.35 -16.18 8.83
N VAL A 14 -2.45 -15.42 9.44
CA VAL A 14 -1.01 -15.43 9.13
C VAL A 14 -0.17 -15.56 10.40
N LYS A 15 1.10 -15.95 10.26
CA LYS A 15 2.06 -15.96 11.38
C LYS A 15 2.49 -14.54 11.74
N GLY A 16 3.10 -14.38 12.91
CA GLY A 16 3.71 -13.11 13.37
C GLY A 16 4.55 -12.37 12.33
N THR A 17 5.27 -13.10 11.45
CA THR A 17 5.96 -12.56 10.28
C THR A 17 5.42 -13.16 9.00
N PHE A 18 5.05 -12.30 8.04
CA PHE A 18 4.42 -12.71 6.79
C PHE A 18 4.70 -11.73 5.65
N THR A 19 4.59 -12.20 4.42
CA THR A 19 4.79 -11.38 3.21
C THR A 19 3.47 -10.83 2.71
N VAL A 20 3.45 -9.52 2.45
CA VAL A 20 2.37 -8.82 1.74
C VAL A 20 2.84 -8.57 0.31
N THR A 21 2.06 -9.01 -0.67
CA THR A 21 2.34 -8.85 -2.10
C THR A 21 1.34 -7.87 -2.70
N PHE A 22 1.83 -6.90 -3.46
CA PHE A 22 1.07 -5.81 -4.06
C PHE A 22 0.83 -6.07 -5.54
N GLY A 23 -0.31 -5.63 -6.04
CA GLY A 23 -0.67 -5.64 -7.44
C GLY A 23 -1.10 -4.26 -7.91
N LEU A 24 -0.84 -3.98 -9.18
CA LEU A 24 -1.24 -2.76 -9.86
C LEU A 24 -1.69 -3.08 -11.28
N LYS A 25 -2.82 -2.52 -11.70
CA LYS A 25 -3.38 -2.65 -13.04
C LYS A 25 -3.62 -1.26 -13.66
N ASP A 26 -3.38 -1.16 -14.97
CA ASP A 26 -3.54 0.04 -15.82
C ASP A 26 -2.60 1.22 -15.47
N MET A 27 -1.55 0.99 -14.68
CA MET A 27 -0.47 1.95 -14.36
C MET A 27 0.86 1.22 -14.17
N GLY A 28 1.97 1.95 -14.28
CA GLY A 28 3.31 1.44 -14.00
C GLY A 28 3.80 1.74 -12.58
N VAL A 29 4.72 0.90 -12.10
CA VAL A 29 5.47 1.18 -10.86
C VAL A 29 6.77 1.91 -11.24
N SER A 30 7.05 3.04 -10.60
CA SER A 30 8.25 3.85 -10.81
C SER A 30 8.79 4.35 -9.46
N PRO A 31 10.12 4.47 -9.28
CA PRO A 31 10.67 5.04 -8.06
C PRO A 31 10.17 6.46 -7.77
N ALA A 32 10.09 6.81 -6.49
CA ALA A 32 9.87 8.18 -6.03
C ALA A 32 10.96 9.12 -6.58
N GLY A 33 10.63 10.39 -6.77
CA GLY A 33 11.50 11.40 -7.37
C GLY A 33 11.71 11.28 -8.88
N MET A 34 11.27 10.17 -9.51
CA MET A 34 11.34 9.99 -10.95
C MET A 34 9.99 10.29 -11.60
N GLU A 35 9.87 11.45 -12.22
CA GLU A 35 8.67 11.81 -12.95
C GLU A 35 8.51 10.93 -14.20
N ARG A 36 7.46 10.09 -14.20
CA ARG A 36 7.05 9.29 -15.35
C ARG A 36 5.54 9.28 -15.47
N LYS A 37 5.05 9.54 -16.68
CA LYS A 37 3.60 9.55 -16.98
C LYS A 37 2.97 8.21 -16.63
N ASN A 38 1.77 8.26 -16.05
CA ASN A 38 0.97 7.09 -15.70
C ASN A 38 1.70 6.06 -14.81
N THR A 39 2.53 6.55 -13.89
CA THR A 39 3.26 5.72 -12.91
C THR A 39 3.19 6.29 -11.51
N GLY A 40 3.49 5.45 -10.53
CA GLY A 40 3.63 5.82 -9.13
C GLY A 40 4.31 4.70 -8.35
N HIS A 41 4.19 4.75 -7.03
CA HIS A 41 4.69 3.70 -6.15
C HIS A 41 3.75 3.42 -4.98
N HIS A 42 3.89 2.22 -4.42
CA HIS A 42 3.00 1.73 -3.39
C HIS A 42 3.26 2.42 -2.04
N HIS A 43 2.19 2.54 -1.28
CA HIS A 43 2.19 2.90 0.12
C HIS A 43 1.25 1.95 0.85
N LEU A 44 1.65 1.45 2.01
CA LEU A 44 0.86 0.53 2.82
C LEU A 44 0.45 1.18 4.13
N LEU A 45 -0.86 1.26 4.32
CA LEU A 45 -1.53 1.67 5.54
C LEU A 45 -1.78 0.42 6.38
N ILE A 46 -1.28 0.43 7.62
CA ILE A 46 -1.49 -0.62 8.61
C ILE A 46 -2.32 -0.01 9.73
N ASP A 47 -3.47 -0.61 10.04
CA ASP A 47 -4.38 -0.20 11.13
C ASP A 47 -4.87 1.26 11.06
N LYS A 48 -4.89 1.85 9.87
CA LYS A 48 -5.41 3.20 9.64
C LYS A 48 -6.93 3.18 9.51
N THR A 49 -7.59 4.07 10.26
CA THR A 49 -9.04 4.27 10.19
C THR A 49 -9.44 5.15 9.00
N SER A 50 -8.60 6.11 8.62
CA SER A 50 -8.82 7.04 7.51
C SER A 50 -7.70 6.98 6.46
N LEU A 51 -8.02 7.44 5.25
CA LEU A 51 -7.03 7.66 4.19
C LEU A 51 -6.26 8.98 4.45
N PRO A 52 -5.02 9.10 3.95
CA PRO A 52 -4.30 10.38 3.96
C PRO A 52 -4.99 11.42 3.08
N ALA A 53 -4.61 12.68 3.24
CA ALA A 53 -5.02 13.75 2.34
C ALA A 53 -4.51 13.50 0.91
N PHE A 54 -5.30 13.88 -0.10
CA PHE A 54 -5.03 13.57 -1.51
C PHE A 54 -4.29 14.68 -2.27
N ASP A 55 -3.99 15.78 -1.61
CA ASP A 55 -3.41 16.99 -2.18
C ASP A 55 -2.04 17.36 -1.57
N MET A 56 -1.52 16.50 -0.70
CA MET A 56 -0.21 16.66 -0.08
C MET A 56 0.54 15.32 -0.01
N PRO A 57 1.87 15.34 0.16
CA PRO A 57 2.64 14.13 0.36
C PRO A 57 2.14 13.32 1.55
N MET A 58 2.11 11.99 1.39
CA MET A 58 1.78 11.08 2.48
C MET A 58 2.80 11.16 3.61
N GLY A 59 2.31 11.11 4.86
CA GLY A 59 3.12 11.21 6.07
C GLY A 59 3.92 9.93 6.38
N GLY A 60 4.93 10.08 7.26
CA GLY A 60 5.84 8.98 7.64
C GLY A 60 5.23 7.88 8.52
N ASP A 61 3.96 8.03 8.89
CA ASP A 61 3.15 7.02 9.59
C ASP A 61 2.55 5.98 8.63
N ILE A 62 2.92 6.05 7.35
CA ILE A 62 2.58 5.12 6.28
C ILE A 62 3.88 4.46 5.79
N GLN A 63 3.83 3.18 5.45
CA GLN A 63 5.02 2.50 4.94
C GLN A 63 5.20 2.80 3.44
N HIS A 64 6.35 3.38 3.08
CA HIS A 64 6.65 3.83 1.73
C HIS A 64 7.45 2.80 0.92
N PHE A 65 7.06 2.61 -0.34
CA PHE A 65 7.75 1.72 -1.29
C PHE A 65 8.27 2.51 -2.50
N GLY A 66 8.92 3.64 -2.22
CA GLY A 66 9.47 4.57 -3.22
C GLY A 66 10.61 3.99 -4.07
N GLY A 67 11.07 2.76 -3.81
CA GLY A 67 12.00 2.05 -4.70
C GLY A 67 11.29 1.26 -5.80
N GLY A 68 9.96 1.28 -5.84
CA GLY A 68 9.15 0.46 -6.75
C GLY A 68 8.93 -0.97 -6.25
N GLN A 69 9.02 -1.20 -4.94
CA GLN A 69 8.76 -2.51 -4.37
C GLN A 69 7.30 -2.93 -4.61
N THR A 70 7.12 -4.22 -4.89
CA THR A 70 5.82 -4.86 -5.12
C THR A 70 5.48 -5.86 -4.01
N GLN A 71 6.32 -5.95 -2.98
CA GLN A 71 6.05 -6.75 -1.80
C GLN A 71 6.84 -6.20 -0.60
N THR A 72 6.41 -6.59 0.59
CA THR A 72 7.13 -6.35 1.84
C THR A 72 6.93 -7.52 2.80
N THR A 73 7.87 -7.70 3.71
CA THR A 73 7.68 -8.59 4.87
C THR A 73 7.30 -7.75 6.06
N LEU A 74 6.14 -8.06 6.65
CA LEU A 74 5.68 -7.44 7.89
C LEU A 74 5.92 -8.36 9.07
N THR A 75 6.20 -7.76 10.21
CA THR A 75 6.09 -8.41 11.51
C THR A 75 5.09 -7.62 12.34
N LEU A 76 3.98 -8.23 12.73
CA LEU A 76 2.91 -7.59 13.48
C LEU A 76 2.64 -8.35 14.79
N PRO A 77 2.14 -7.67 15.84
CA PRO A 77 1.65 -8.34 17.05
C PRO A 77 0.53 -9.34 16.76
N LYS A 78 0.31 -10.28 17.69
CA LYS A 78 -0.85 -11.18 17.64
C LYS A 78 -2.15 -10.38 17.74
N GLY A 79 -3.12 -10.66 16.86
CA GLY A 79 -4.41 -9.97 16.86
C GLY A 79 -4.95 -9.67 15.46
N GLN A 80 -6.03 -8.90 15.40
CA GLN A 80 -6.63 -8.46 14.15
C GLN A 80 -5.97 -7.18 13.65
N HIS A 81 -5.60 -7.14 12.37
CA HIS A 81 -4.99 -5.99 11.72
C HIS A 81 -5.68 -5.68 10.39
N THR A 82 -5.66 -4.41 9.99
CA THR A 82 -6.14 -3.99 8.67
C THR A 82 -5.01 -3.51 7.78
N LEU A 83 -5.06 -3.87 6.51
CA LEU A 83 -4.09 -3.47 5.50
C LEU A 83 -4.79 -2.80 4.32
N GLN A 84 -4.22 -1.71 3.82
CA GLN A 84 -4.74 -1.00 2.66
C GLN A 84 -3.61 -0.34 1.87
N LEU A 85 -3.68 -0.41 0.54
CA LEU A 85 -2.73 0.25 -0.35
C LEU A 85 -3.29 1.55 -0.90
N ILE A 86 -2.39 2.51 -1.12
CA ILE A 86 -2.63 3.71 -1.93
C ILE A 86 -1.42 3.94 -2.84
N LEU A 87 -1.66 4.36 -4.08
CA LEU A 87 -0.61 4.70 -5.03
C LEU A 87 -0.32 6.20 -4.96
N GLY A 88 0.94 6.54 -4.70
CA GLY A 88 1.44 7.92 -4.76
C GLY A 88 2.25 8.15 -6.03
N ASP A 89 2.25 9.39 -6.51
CA ASP A 89 3.11 9.83 -7.60
C ASP A 89 4.58 9.97 -7.16
N HIS A 90 5.42 10.56 -8.00
CA HIS A 90 6.84 10.77 -7.72
C HIS A 90 7.11 11.69 -6.51
N HIS A 91 6.13 12.46 -6.02
CA HIS A 91 6.20 13.30 -4.82
C HIS A 91 5.51 12.66 -3.60
N HIS A 92 5.10 11.39 -3.67
CA HIS A 92 4.29 10.72 -2.65
C HIS A 92 2.89 11.34 -2.47
N ILE A 93 2.40 12.08 -3.47
CA ILE A 93 1.05 12.64 -3.45
C ILE A 93 0.11 11.61 -4.09
N PRO A 94 -1.04 11.27 -3.47
CA PRO A 94 -2.02 10.41 -4.11
C PRO A 94 -2.43 10.92 -5.50
N HIS A 95 -2.60 10.01 -6.46
CA HIS A 95 -3.09 10.38 -7.80
C HIS A 95 -4.48 11.02 -7.76
N LYS A 96 -4.86 11.70 -8.84
CA LYS A 96 -6.21 12.24 -9.05
C LYS A 96 -6.82 11.62 -10.32
N PRO A 97 -7.86 10.79 -10.22
CA PRO A 97 -8.50 10.29 -9.00
C PRO A 97 -7.55 9.38 -8.19
N ALA A 98 -7.79 9.27 -6.87
CA ALA A 98 -6.97 8.45 -5.98
C ALA A 98 -7.06 6.97 -6.36
N VAL A 99 -5.92 6.30 -6.41
CA VAL A 99 -5.81 4.87 -6.70
C VAL A 99 -5.57 4.15 -5.37
N VAL A 100 -6.63 3.58 -4.82
CA VAL A 100 -6.66 2.99 -3.48
C VAL A 100 -7.20 1.56 -3.57
N SER A 101 -6.65 0.64 -2.79
CA SER A 101 -7.17 -0.73 -2.72
C SER A 101 -8.39 -0.84 -1.82
N LYS A 102 -9.10 -1.97 -1.93
CA LYS A 102 -9.94 -2.42 -0.83
C LYS A 102 -9.09 -2.55 0.44
N LYS A 103 -9.67 -2.17 1.57
CA LYS A 103 -9.10 -2.50 2.88
C LYS A 103 -9.37 -3.98 3.14
N ILE A 104 -8.36 -4.71 3.57
CA ILE A 104 -8.48 -6.10 3.99
C ILE A 104 -8.24 -6.19 5.50
N THR A 105 -8.82 -7.20 6.13
CA THR A 105 -8.59 -7.57 7.52
C THR A 105 -7.88 -8.91 7.58
N ILE A 106 -6.87 -9.03 8.43
CA ILE A 106 -6.15 -10.28 8.68
C ILE A 106 -6.08 -10.57 10.18
N THR A 107 -5.80 -11.82 10.53
CA THR A 107 -5.53 -12.24 11.91
C THR A 107 -4.11 -12.78 12.00
N VAL A 108 -3.31 -12.24 12.93
CA VAL A 108 -1.95 -12.69 13.21
C VAL A 108 -1.98 -13.63 14.42
N GLU A 109 -1.38 -14.82 14.29
CA GLU A 109 -1.28 -15.85 15.35
C GLU A 109 0.16 -16.22 15.72
#